data_AF-A0A256Z556-F1
#
_entry.id   AF-A0A256Z556-F1
#
_cell.length_a   1.000
_cell.length_b   1.000
_cell.length_c   1.000
_cell.angle_alpha   90.00
_cell.angle_beta   90.00
_cell.angle_gamma   90.00
#
_symmetry.space_group_name_H-M   'P 1'
#
loop_
_entity.id
_entity.type
_entity.pdbx_description
1 polymer ?
#
loop_
_entity_poly.entity_id
_entity_poly.type
_entity_poly.pdbx_seq_one_letter_code
_entity_poly.pdbx_strand_id
1 'polypeptide(L)' 'SYWVGEDGKQKFFEVIMVDPFHPAIKSDSKINWIIEAQHKRRVFRGLTSAGKKARGLRWKGKGAEKVRPSIRAHQRRGK' A
#
# COMPACT_ATOMS: atom_id res chain seq x y z
N SER A 1 1.61 -8.49 -0.81
CA SER A 1 0.69 -9.58 -1.14
C SER A 1 0.76 -9.84 -2.62
N TYR A 2 0.48 -11.07 -3.02
CA TYR A 2 0.43 -11.51 -4.41
C TYR A 2 -0.71 -12.51 -4.59
N TRP A 3 -1.16 -12.64 -5.84
CA TRP A 3 -2.20 -13.60 -6.21
C TRP A 3 -1.59 -14.99 -6.29
N VAL A 4 -2.33 -15.99 -5.81
CA VAL A 4 -1.88 -17.40 -5.75
C VAL A 4 -2.75 -18.28 -6.61
N GLY A 5 -4.05 -17.98 -6.70
CA GLY A 5 -5.01 -18.76 -7.45
C GLY A 5 -6.40 -18.18 -7.33
N GLU A 6 -7.31 -18.69 -8.14
CA GLU A 6 -8.73 -18.43 -8.00
C GLU A 6 -9.53 -19.68 -8.32
N ASP A 7 -10.64 -19.85 -7.63
CA ASP A 7 -11.69 -20.77 -8.02
C ASP A 7 -12.87 -19.97 -8.62
N GLY A 8 -13.94 -20.64 -9.05
CA GLY A 8 -15.10 -19.96 -9.64
C GLY A 8 -15.85 -19.01 -8.69
N LYS A 9 -15.56 -19.01 -7.39
CA LYS A 9 -16.25 -18.23 -6.34
C LYS A 9 -15.32 -17.33 -5.53
N GLN A 10 -14.03 -17.65 -5.42
CA GLN A 10 -13.08 -17.08 -4.48
C GLN A 10 -11.74 -16.82 -5.17
N LYS A 11 -11.01 -15.82 -4.65
CA LYS A 11 -9.66 -15.49 -5.08
C LYS A 11 -8.73 -15.58 -3.89
N PHE A 12 -7.62 -16.28 -4.05
CA PHE A 12 -6.65 -16.54 -3.00
C PHE A 12 -5.42 -15.66 -3.18
N PHE A 13 -4.97 -15.07 -2.07
CA PHE A 13 -3.82 -14.19 -2.03
C PHE A 13 -2.97 -14.50 -0.82
N GLU A 14 -1.65 -14.49 -1.00
CA GLU A 14 -0.71 -14.55 0.10
C GLU A 14 -0.30 -13.13 0.53
N VAL A 15 -0.28 -12.89 1.84
CA VAL A 15 0.01 -11.59 2.44
C VAL A 15 1.26 -11.69 3.30
N ILE A 16 2.29 -10.94 2.90
CA ILE A 16 3.52 -10.80 3.69
C ILE A 16 3.28 -9.75 4.78
N MET A 17 3.39 -10.16 6.03
CA MET A 17 3.35 -9.30 7.22
C MET A 17 4.70 -9.32 7.92
N VAL A 18 4.99 -8.26 8.69
CA VAL A 18 6.26 -8.09 9.39
C VAL A 18 5.96 -7.65 10.82
N ASP A 19 6.64 -8.25 11.80
CA ASP A 19 6.61 -7.80 13.19
C ASP A 19 7.63 -6.67 13.41
N PRO A 20 7.21 -5.43 13.67
CA PRO A 20 8.14 -4.31 13.89
C PRO A 20 8.86 -4.35 15.24
N PHE A 21 8.41 -5.16 16.21
CA PHE A 21 9.03 -5.22 17.54
C PHE A 21 10.18 -6.21 17.62
N HIS A 22 10.28 -7.12 16.64
CA HIS A 22 11.29 -8.15 16.58
C HIS A 22 12.71 -7.57 16.35
N PRO A 23 13.73 -7.98 17.13
CA PRO A 23 15.09 -7.45 17.03
C PRO A 23 15.72 -7.57 15.63
N ALA A 24 15.47 -8.66 14.90
CA ALA A 24 16.04 -8.83 13.56
C ALA A 24 15.50 -7.80 12.54
N ILE A 25 14.26 -7.32 12.72
CA ILE A 25 13.68 -6.27 11.89
C ILE A 25 14.24 -4.89 12.29
N LYS A 26 14.55 -4.69 13.58
CA LYS A 26 15.17 -3.45 14.08
C LYS A 26 16.60 -3.27 13.58
N SER A 27 17.38 -4.36 13.56
CA SER A 27 18.78 -4.31 13.13
C SER A 27 18.95 -4.27 11.62
N ASP A 28 18.00 -4.79 10.84
CA ASP A 28 18.09 -4.80 9.38
C ASP A 28 17.81 -3.43 8.76
N SER A 29 18.87 -2.78 8.29
CA SER A 29 18.85 -1.49 7.57
C SER A 29 17.91 -1.41 6.35
N LYS A 30 17.53 -2.54 5.74
CA LYS A 30 16.67 -2.56 4.54
C LYS A 30 15.19 -2.45 4.86
N ILE A 31 14.77 -2.95 6.02
CA ILE A 31 13.35 -3.07 6.39
C ILE A 31 12.97 -2.30 7.66
N ASN A 32 13.94 -1.88 8.48
CA ASN A 32 13.73 -1.17 9.73
C ASN A 32 12.84 0.09 9.61
N TRP A 33 12.76 0.71 8.43
CA TRP A 33 11.85 1.83 8.15
C TRP A 33 10.39 1.50 8.50
N ILE A 34 9.96 0.23 8.45
CA ILE A 34 8.58 -0.15 8.74
C ILE A 34 8.18 0.07 10.21
N ILE A 35 9.16 0.24 11.10
CA ILE A 35 8.99 0.35 12.56
C ILE A 35 8.52 1.75 12.96
N GLU A 36 8.86 2.77 12.18
CA GLU A 36 8.59 4.17 12.55
C GLU A 36 7.08 4.46 12.66
N ALA A 37 6.72 5.45 13.48
CA ALA A 37 5.33 5.72 13.84
C ALA A 37 4.44 6.03 12.62
N GLN A 38 4.97 6.73 11.59
CA GLN A 38 4.21 7.02 10.38
C GLN A 38 3.91 5.79 9.52
N HIS A 39 4.51 4.64 9.78
CA HIS A 39 4.30 3.39 9.03
C HIS A 39 3.30 2.43 9.69
N LYS A 40 2.64 2.85 10.78
CA LYS A 40 1.51 2.13 11.38
C LYS A 40 0.27 2.14 10.47
N ARG A 41 -0.54 1.07 10.51
CA ARG A 41 -1.84 0.95 9.81
C ARG A 41 -1.78 1.34 8.31
N ARG A 42 -0.67 1.06 7.63
CA ARG A 42 -0.44 1.44 6.22
C ARG A 42 -1.45 0.83 5.24
N VAL A 43 -1.92 -0.38 5.52
CA VAL A 43 -2.92 -1.08 4.70
C VAL A 43 -4.22 -0.29 4.61
N PHE A 44 -4.74 0.18 5.75
CA PHE A 44 -5.99 0.95 5.84
C PHE A 44 -5.89 2.34 5.21
N ARG A 45 -4.67 2.89 5.09
CA ARG A 45 -4.42 4.17 4.40
C ARG A 45 -4.13 4.00 2.90
N GLY A 46 -4.14 2.77 2.38
CA GLY A 46 -3.87 2.49 0.97
C GLY A 46 -2.44 2.81 0.55
N LEU A 47 -1.46 2.62 1.46
CA LEU A 47 -0.04 2.85 1.20
C LEU A 47 0.70 1.60 0.67
N THR A 48 0.00 0.47 0.58
CA THR A 48 0.48 -0.78 -0.04
C THR A 48 0.49 -0.66 -1.57
N SER A 49 1.18 -1.57 -2.27
CA SER A 49 1.22 -1.57 -3.74
C SER A 49 -0.18 -1.67 -4.37
N ALA A 50 -1.04 -2.54 -3.82
CA ALA A 50 -2.43 -2.66 -4.23
C ALA A 50 -3.23 -1.39 -3.93
N GLY A 51 -3.07 -0.79 -2.74
CA GLY A 51 -3.75 0.46 -2.39
C GLY A 51 -3.33 1.64 -3.27
N LYS A 52 -2.04 1.75 -3.61
CA LYS A 52 -1.54 2.76 -4.56
C LYS A 52 -2.10 2.55 -5.97
N LYS A 53 -2.24 1.29 -6.43
CA LYS A 53 -2.86 0.96 -7.72
C LYS A 53 -4.33 1.41 -7.75
N ALA A 54 -5.10 1.04 -6.71
CA ALA A 54 -6.52 1.38 -6.61
C ALA A 54 -6.78 2.89 -6.50
N ARG A 55 -5.79 3.68 -6.05
CA ARG A 55 -5.86 5.14 -5.97
C ARG A 55 -5.36 5.87 -7.23
N GLY A 56 -5.02 5.15 -8.29
CA GLY A 56 -4.47 5.74 -9.52
C GLY A 56 -3.06 6.32 -9.39
N LEU A 57 -2.31 5.98 -8.32
CA LEU A 57 -1.02 6.64 -8.01
C LEU A 57 0.20 6.02 -8.70
N ARG A 58 0.02 4.97 -9.51
CA ARG A 58 1.12 4.31 -10.25
C ARG A 58 1.65 5.14 -11.41
N TRP A 59 0.92 6.17 -11.83
CA TRP A 59 1.27 6.99 -12.98
C TRP A 59 1.37 8.49 -12.62
N LYS A 60 2.07 9.25 -13.46
CA LYS A 60 2.30 10.70 -13.34
C LYS A 60 2.09 11.36 -14.70
N GLY A 61 1.43 12.51 -14.74
CA GLY A 61 1.18 13.29 -15.97
C GLY A 61 -0.31 13.57 -16.21
N LYS A 62 -0.68 13.73 -17.49
CA LYS A 62 -2.05 13.97 -18.02
C LYS A 62 -3.13 12.94 -17.60
N GLY A 63 -3.95 13.25 -16.60
CA GLY A 63 -4.95 12.35 -16.01
C GLY A 63 -4.65 12.02 -14.55
N ALA A 64 -3.47 12.37 -14.04
CA ALA A 64 -3.11 12.23 -12.63
C ALA A 64 -3.32 13.52 -11.82
N GLU A 65 -3.83 14.60 -12.43
CA GLU A 65 -3.96 15.93 -11.83
C GLU A 65 -4.90 15.89 -10.64
N LYS A 66 -5.98 15.10 -10.72
CA LYS A 66 -7.02 14.99 -9.68
C LYS A 66 -6.78 13.85 -8.68
N VAL A 67 -5.73 13.04 -8.86
CA VAL A 67 -5.41 11.92 -7.93
C VAL A 67 -4.21 12.22 -7.03
N ARG A 68 -3.30 13.11 -7.43
CA ARG A 68 -2.10 13.50 -6.66
C ARG A 68 -2.28 14.88 -6.03
N PRO A 69 -1.85 15.12 -4.77
CA PRO A 69 -1.16 14.20 -3.88
C PRO A 69 -2.09 13.17 -3.22
N SER A 70 -3.38 13.50 -3.10
CA SER A 70 -4.42 12.59 -2.62
C SER A 70 -5.78 12.92 -3.23
N ILE A 71 -6.65 11.91 -3.34
CA ILE A 71 -8.02 12.07 -3.85
C ILE A 71 -8.84 13.05 -2.99
N ARG A 72 -8.62 13.07 -1.66
CA ARG A 72 -9.33 13.98 -0.75
C ARG A 72 -8.93 15.43 -0.94
N ALA A 73 -7.67 15.71 -1.28
CA ALA A 73 -7.22 17.07 -1.60
C ALA A 73 -7.96 17.64 -2.82
N HIS A 74 -8.41 16.78 -3.74
CA HIS A 74 -9.16 17.15 -4.94
C HIS A 74 -10.67 16.90 -4.81
N GLN A 75 -11.23 17.10 -3.61
CA GLN A 75 -12.68 16.97 -3.35
C GLN A 75 -13.26 15.63 -3.81
N ARG A 76 -12.46 14.56 -3.78
CA ARG A 76 -12.83 13.20 -4.22
C ARG A 76 -13.22 13.07 -5.70
N ARG A 77 -12.70 13.95 -6.56
CA ARG A 77 -12.98 13.96 -8.00
C ARG A 77 -12.13 12.98 -8.82
N GLY A 78 -11.06 12.42 -8.24
CA GLY A 78 -10.18 11.45 -8.90
C GLY A 78 -10.51 10.00 -8.56
N LYS A 79 -10.34 9.09 -9.53
CA LYS A 79 -10.39 7.63 -9.34
C LYS A 79 -9.46 6.95 -10.33
#